data_AF-A0A7S2XRX3-F1
#
_entry.id   AF-A0A7S2XRX3-F1
#
_cell.length_a   1.000
_cell.length_b   1.000
_cell.length_c   1.000
_cell.angle_alpha   90.00
_cell.angle_beta   90.00
_cell.angle_gamma   90.00
#
_symmetry.space_group_name_H-M   'P 1'
#
loop_
_entity.id
_entity.type
_entity.pdbx_description
1 polymer ?
#
loop_
_entity_poly.entity_id
_entity_poly.type
_entity_poly.pdbx_seq_one_letter_code
_entity_poly.pdbx_strand_id
1 'polypeptide(L)'
;EILPSEWLPIQSVSPERHIQSLWAGYGSVSSVSIRTASNETVSLILKRVTPPSDGVGISHERKVKSYCAEAYFYQHLASQLSPSNCVVPHSYSTQRKDGGFLFCMSDL
;
A
#
# COMPACT_ATOMS: atom_id res chain seq x y z
N GLU A 1 -12.24 16.48 -1.19
CA GLU A 1 -11.44 15.37 -1.73
C GLU A 1 -12.39 14.50 -2.54
N ILE A 2 -12.35 14.61 -3.86
CA ILE A 2 -13.30 13.94 -4.74
C ILE A 2 -12.73 12.54 -4.97
N LEU A 3 -13.35 11.52 -4.38
CA LEU A 3 -13.02 10.12 -4.69
C LEU A 3 -13.22 9.91 -6.20
N PRO A 4 -12.30 9.24 -6.91
CA PRO A 4 -12.45 8.98 -8.34
C PRO A 4 -13.82 8.38 -8.64
N SER A 5 -14.47 8.82 -9.71
CA SER A 5 -15.78 8.36 -10.18
C SER A 5 -15.87 6.87 -10.53
N GLU A 6 -14.75 6.13 -10.39
CA GLU A 6 -14.60 4.72 -10.75
C GLU A 6 -14.68 3.78 -9.55
N TRP A 7 -14.77 4.29 -8.32
CA TRP A 7 -15.09 3.47 -7.17
C TRP A 7 -16.60 3.19 -7.15
N LEU A 8 -17.01 2.16 -7.87
CA LEU A 8 -18.30 1.53 -7.60
C LEU A 8 -18.40 1.26 -6.10
N PRO A 9 -19.57 1.51 -5.47
CA PRO A 9 -19.71 1.34 -4.03
C PRO A 9 -19.24 -0.06 -3.62
N ILE A 10 -18.36 -0.12 -2.63
CA ILE A 10 -17.84 -1.38 -2.10
C ILE A 10 -18.98 -2.09 -1.38
N GLN A 11 -19.32 -3.28 -1.85
CA GLN A 11 -20.37 -4.11 -1.26
C GLN A 11 -19.83 -4.95 -0.10
N SER A 12 -18.65 -5.53 -0.26
CA SER A 12 -18.01 -6.33 0.78
C SER A 12 -16.50 -6.33 0.65
N VAL A 13 -15.81 -6.52 1.78
CA VAL A 13 -14.36 -6.69 1.87
C VAL A 13 -14.09 -8.06 2.47
N SER A 14 -13.18 -8.83 1.87
CA SER A 14 -12.76 -10.12 2.44
C SER A 14 -11.97 -9.90 3.73
N PRO A 15 -11.82 -10.92 4.58
CA PRO A 15 -10.78 -10.90 5.60
C PRO A 15 -9.41 -10.65 4.96
N GLU A 16 -8.54 -9.90 5.65
CA GLU A 16 -7.15 -9.76 5.24
C GLU A 16 -6.43 -11.11 5.35
N ARG A 17 -5.74 -11.53 4.28
CA ARG A 17 -4.86 -12.69 4.29
C ARG A 17 -3.42 -12.23 4.39
N HIS A 18 -2.76 -12.60 5.49
CA HIS A 18 -1.33 -12.32 5.66
C HIS A 18 -0.50 -13.01 4.56
N ILE A 19 0.39 -12.26 3.92
CA ILE A 19 1.36 -12.79 2.96
C ILE A 19 2.72 -12.94 3.64
N GLN A 20 3.24 -11.86 4.22
CA GLN A 20 4.54 -11.87 4.89
C GLN A 20 4.71 -10.73 5.89
N SER A 21 5.61 -10.93 6.85
CA SER A 21 6.09 -9.89 7.76
C SER A 21 7.24 -9.09 7.14
N LEU A 22 7.29 -7.80 7.44
CA LEU A 22 8.43 -6.94 7.12
C LEU A 22 9.57 -7.16 8.11
N TRP A 23 10.79 -6.92 7.64
CA TRP A 23 12.01 -7.14 8.41
C TRP A 23 12.03 -6.36 9.73
N ALA A 24 12.52 -7.02 10.79
CA ALA A 24 12.67 -6.44 12.13
C ALA A 24 11.37 -5.88 12.71
N GLY A 25 10.23 -6.54 12.43
CA GLY A 25 8.95 -6.19 13.04
C GLY A 25 8.31 -4.91 12.49
N TYR A 26 8.75 -4.45 11.31
CA TYR A 26 8.26 -3.19 10.71
C TYR A 26 6.82 -3.25 10.18
N GLY A 27 6.10 -4.34 10.39
CA GLY A 27 4.73 -4.52 9.89
C GLY A 27 4.62 -5.69 8.93
N SER A 28 3.73 -5.60 7.94
CA SER A 28 3.37 -6.74 7.10
C SER A 28 2.86 -6.35 5.72
N VAL A 29 2.82 -7.35 4.84
CA VAL A 29 2.09 -7.34 3.58
C VAL A 29 0.96 -8.36 3.68
N SER A 30 -0.24 -7.94 3.30
CA SER A 30 -1.46 -8.76 3.27
C SER A 30 -2.18 -8.58 1.94
N SER A 31 -2.96 -9.58 1.51
CA SER A 31 -3.92 -9.43 0.43
C SER A 31 -5.34 -9.28 0.97
N VAL A 32 -6.16 -8.53 0.25
CA VAL A 32 -7.60 -8.41 0.49
C VAL A 32 -8.33 -8.32 -0.84
N SER A 33 -9.53 -8.87 -0.91
CA SER A 33 -10.39 -8.71 -2.08
C SER A 33 -11.59 -7.85 -1.72
N ILE A 34 -11.95 -6.93 -2.60
CA ILE A 34 -13.20 -6.17 -2.49
C ILE A 34 -14.16 -6.65 -3.56
N ARG A 35 -15.43 -6.67 -3.23
CA ARG A 35 -16.52 -6.86 -4.19
C ARG A 35 -17.26 -5.54 -4.35
N THR A 36 -17.39 -5.09 -5.59
CA THR A 36 -18.08 -3.85 -5.94
C THR A 36 -19.58 -4.10 -6.10
N ALA A 37 -20.37 -3.03 -6.18
CA ALA A 37 -21.80 -3.12 -6.49
C ALA A 37 -22.10 -3.68 -7.90
N SER A 38 -21.15 -3.68 -8.83
CA SER A 38 -21.26 -4.39 -10.12
C SER A 38 -21.00 -5.90 -10.02
N ASN A 39 -20.74 -6.41 -8.81
CA ASN A 39 -20.34 -7.79 -8.54
C ASN A 39 -18.95 -8.15 -9.12
N GLU A 40 -18.12 -7.15 -9.44
CA GLU A 40 -16.71 -7.35 -9.78
C GLU A 40 -15.88 -7.58 -8.52
N THR A 41 -14.87 -8.45 -8.63
CA THR A 41 -13.92 -8.70 -7.55
C THR A 41 -12.58 -8.07 -7.90
N VAL A 42 -12.08 -7.20 -7.02
CA VAL A 42 -10.78 -6.54 -7.18
C VAL A 42 -9.86 -7.03 -6.07
N SER A 43 -8.69 -7.55 -6.47
CA SER A 43 -7.64 -7.97 -5.54
C SER A 43 -6.70 -6.81 -5.23
N LEU A 44 -6.42 -6.61 -3.95
CA LEU A 44 -5.61 -5.53 -3.42
C LEU A 44 -4.49 -6.07 -2.54
N ILE A 45 -3.36 -5.38 -2.56
CA ILE A 45 -2.24 -5.58 -1.65
C ILE A 45 -2.20 -4.42 -0.64
N LEU A 46 -2.19 -4.79 0.64
CA LEU A 46 -2.01 -3.90 1.76
C LEU A 46 -0.60 -4.07 2.33
N LYS A 47 0.22 -3.04 2.23
CA LYS A 47 1.52 -2.98 2.93
C LYS A 47 1.40 -2.00 4.09
N ARG A 48 1.43 -2.53 5.31
CA ARG A 48 1.39 -1.73 6.54
C ARG A 48 2.79 -1.70 7.13
N VAL A 49 3.35 -0.51 7.24
CA VAL A 49 4.64 -0.25 7.86
C VAL A 49 4.42 0.44 9.19
N THR A 50 4.75 -0.23 10.28
CA THR A 50 4.70 0.28 11.64
C THR A 50 6.13 0.21 12.21
N PRO A 51 6.94 1.27 12.08
CA PRO A 51 8.27 1.28 12.68
C PRO A 51 8.17 1.00 14.19
N PRO A 52 9.03 0.12 14.74
CA PRO A 52 9.08 -0.11 16.18
C PRO A 52 9.39 1.18 16.93
N SER A 53 8.70 1.41 18.05
CA SER A 53 8.84 2.62 18.88
C SER A 53 10.21 2.73 19.55
N ASP A 54 10.87 1.60 19.78
CA ASP A 54 12.22 1.47 20.32
C ASP A 54 13.31 1.42 19.23
N GLY A 55 12.92 1.58 17.97
CA GLY A 55 13.84 1.51 16.86
C GLY A 55 14.83 2.67 16.87
N VAL A 56 16.12 2.36 17.05
CA VAL A 56 17.20 3.35 17.10
C VAL A 56 18.34 3.01 16.14
N GLY A 57 19.13 4.03 15.80
CA GLY A 57 20.37 3.89 15.03
C GLY A 57 20.20 3.80 13.51
N ILE A 58 21.34 3.67 12.82
CA ILE A 58 21.46 3.80 11.36
C ILE A 58 20.54 2.84 10.61
N SER A 59 20.40 1.61 11.09
CA SER A 59 19.52 0.61 10.47
C SER A 59 18.05 0.98 10.53
N HIS A 60 17.59 1.61 11.62
CA HIS A 60 16.23 2.11 11.74
C HIS A 60 16.00 3.30 10.80
N GLU A 61 16.88 4.30 10.87
CA GLU A 61 16.80 5.50 10.02
C GLU A 61 16.78 5.16 8.53
N ARG A 62 17.63 4.21 8.11
CA ARG A 62 17.68 3.77 6.71
C ARG A 62 16.36 3.14 6.26
N LYS A 63 15.72 2.32 7.12
CA LYS A 63 14.42 1.71 6.80
C LYS A 63 13.34 2.78 6.68
N VAL A 64 13.25 3.70 7.65
CA VAL A 64 12.28 4.80 7.59
C VAL A 64 12.48 5.65 6.32
N LYS A 65 13.72 5.99 5.98
CA LYS A 65 14.04 6.71 4.72
C LYS A 65 13.63 5.92 3.48
N SER A 66 13.81 4.60 3.46
CA SER A 66 13.36 3.74 2.36
C SER A 66 11.83 3.81 2.17
N TYR A 67 11.07 3.79 3.26
CA TYR A 67 9.61 3.89 3.18
C TYR A 67 9.13 5.30 2.81
N CYS A 68 9.86 6.35 3.19
CA CYS A 68 9.61 7.71 2.67
C CYS A 68 9.80 7.76 1.15
N ALA A 69 10.86 7.14 0.62
CA ALA A 69 11.11 7.09 -0.83
C ALA A 69 10.01 6.31 -1.56
N GLU A 70 9.59 5.16 -1.02
CA GLU A 70 8.50 4.36 -1.57
C GLU A 70 7.16 5.11 -1.56
N ALA A 71 6.85 5.82 -0.46
CA ALA A 71 5.65 6.64 -0.36
C ALA A 71 5.64 7.75 -1.41
N TYR A 72 6.75 8.47 -1.55
CA TYR A 72 6.89 9.50 -2.57
C TYR A 72 6.73 8.93 -3.99
N PHE A 73 7.33 7.76 -4.26
CA PHE A 73 7.20 7.10 -5.54
C PHE A 73 5.74 6.81 -5.91
N TYR A 74 4.98 6.15 -5.04
CA TYR A 74 3.58 5.82 -5.32
C TYR A 74 2.65 7.03 -5.30
N GLN A 75 2.95 8.07 -4.51
CA GLN A 75 2.15 9.29 -4.46
C GLN A 75 2.35 10.20 -5.68
N HIS A 76 3.55 10.24 -6.25
CA HIS A 76 3.90 11.28 -7.22
C HIS A 76 4.44 10.77 -8.55
N LEU A 77 5.10 9.60 -8.58
CA LEU A 77 5.88 9.16 -9.75
C LEU A 77 5.24 7.98 -10.47
N ALA A 78 4.68 7.02 -9.74
CA ALA A 78 4.17 5.76 -10.31
C ALA A 78 3.12 6.00 -11.41
N SER A 79 2.22 6.98 -11.22
CA SER A 79 1.17 7.33 -12.19
C SER A 79 1.69 7.98 -13.47
N GLN A 80 2.95 8.44 -13.49
CA GLN A 80 3.58 9.03 -14.67
C GLN A 80 4.28 7.98 -15.55
N LEU A 81 4.44 6.75 -15.05
CA LEU A 81 5.09 5.68 -15.80
C LEU A 81 4.14 5.10 -16.84
N SER A 82 4.63 4.89 -18.06
CA SER A 82 3.86 4.20 -19.10
C SER A 82 3.78 2.71 -18.79
N PRO A 83 2.56 2.12 -18.68
CA PRO A 83 2.40 0.69 -18.44
C PRO A 83 3.04 -0.19 -19.53
N SER A 84 3.23 0.34 -20.75
CA SER A 84 3.89 -0.40 -21.85
C SER A 84 5.38 -0.64 -21.61
N ASN A 85 6.01 0.17 -20.76
CA ASN A 85 7.47 0.16 -20.56
C ASN A 85 7.85 -0.39 -19.18
N CYS A 86 7.03 -0.13 -18.17
CA CYS A 86 7.26 -0.58 -16.80
C CYS A 86 5.92 -0.71 -16.08
N VAL A 87 5.51 -1.95 -15.81
CA VAL A 87 4.31 -2.21 -15.03
C VAL A 87 4.66 -2.10 -13.55
N VAL A 88 3.93 -1.25 -12.85
CA VAL A 88 4.01 -1.08 -11.39
C VAL A 88 2.61 -1.24 -10.79
N PRO A 89 2.49 -1.65 -9.52
CA PRO A 89 1.19 -1.68 -8.86
C PRO A 89 0.51 -0.32 -8.92
N HIS A 90 -0.78 -0.31 -9.27
CA HIS A 90 -1.59 0.90 -9.20
C HIS A 90 -1.80 1.27 -7.74
N SER A 91 -1.36 2.46 -7.33
CA SER A 91 -1.56 2.96 -5.96
C SER A 91 -2.97 3.55 -5.82
N TYR A 92 -3.84 2.86 -5.08
CA TYR A 92 -5.16 3.38 -4.72
C TYR A 92 -5.09 4.38 -3.56
N SER A 93 -4.19 4.14 -2.60
CA SER A 93 -3.96 5.04 -1.47
C SER A 93 -2.57 4.81 -0.90
N THR A 94 -1.86 5.89 -0.61
CA THR A 94 -0.60 5.87 0.13
C THR A 94 -0.67 6.91 1.24
N GLN A 95 -0.69 6.45 2.49
CA GLN A 95 -0.86 7.31 3.66
C GLN A 95 0.34 7.22 4.59
N ARG A 96 0.65 8.33 5.25
CA ARG A 96 1.61 8.39 6.35
C ARG A 96 0.89 8.90 7.59
N LYS A 97 0.95 8.13 8.67
CA LYS A 97 0.31 8.47 9.95
C LYS A 97 1.10 7.89 11.10
N ASP A 98 1.31 8.68 12.16
CA ASP A 98 1.98 8.27 13.40
C ASP A 98 3.36 7.62 13.18
N GLY A 99 4.12 8.13 12.20
CA GLY A 99 5.43 7.60 11.80
C GLY A 99 5.38 6.33 10.95
N GLY A 100 4.21 5.70 10.81
CA GLY A 100 3.96 4.56 9.93
C GLY A 100 3.49 4.94 8.54
N PHE A 101 3.40 3.92 7.68
CA PHE A 101 2.97 4.03 6.30
C PHE A 101 1.91 2.97 6.01
N LEU A 102 0.92 3.31 5.20
CA LEU A 102 -0.06 2.37 4.67
C LEU A 102 -0.14 2.54 3.15
N PHE A 103 0.19 1.48 2.43
CA PHE A 103 0.04 1.39 0.99
C PHE A 103 -1.10 0.44 0.67
N CYS A 104 -2.04 0.90 -0.15
CA CYS A 104 -3.10 0.10 -0.74
C CYS A 104 -2.91 0.15 -2.26
N MET A 105 -2.62 -1.00 -2.85
CA MET A 105 -2.20 -1.10 -4.24
C MET A 105 -2.92 -2.25 -4.94
N SER A 106 -2.91 -2.25 -6.27
CA SER A 106 -3.36 -3.41 -7.05
C SER A 106 -2.47 -4.62 -6.76
N ASP A 107 -3.07 -5.80 -6.78
CA ASP A 107 -2.32 -7.04 -6.91
C ASP A 107 -1.77 -7.15 -8.33
N LEU A 108 -0.46 -7.36 -8.48
CA LEU A 108 0.26 -7.35 -9.76
C LEU A 108 0.65 -8.77 -10.19
#